data_AF-A0A0F4TDS7-F1
#
_entry.id   AF-A0A0F4TDS7-F1
#
_cell.length_a   1.000
_cell.length_b   1.000
_cell.length_c   1.000
_cell.angle_alpha   90.00
_cell.angle_beta   90.00
_cell.angle_gamma   90.00
#
_symmetry.space_group_name_H-M   'P 1'
#
loop_
_entity.id
_entity.type
_entity.pdbx_description
1 polymer ?
#
loop_
_entity_poly.entity_id
_entity_poly.type
_entity_poly.pdbx_seq_one_letter_code
_entity_poly.pdbx_strand_id
1 'polypeptide(L)' 'MGALARLPESLPRLHYPIGLDLGGDTPASVALAIVGEITAYLNERSGGMLKYRKTTIHQVCEPVHSPAVGGLQAKMEA' A
#
# COMPACT_ATOMS: atom_id res chain seq x y z
N MET A 1 -21.51 7.41 -27.19
CA MET A 1 -20.17 8.01 -27.03
C MET A 1 -20.08 8.60 -25.64
N GLY A 2 -19.53 7.83 -24.70
CA GLY A 2 -19.46 8.20 -23.28
C GLY A 2 -18.50 9.36 -23.06
N ALA A 3 -18.89 10.28 -22.20
CA ALA A 3 -18.07 11.40 -21.78
C ALA A 3 -16.76 10.88 -21.18
N LEU A 4 -15.64 11.12 -21.86
CA LEU A 4 -14.34 11.12 -21.21
C LEU A 4 -14.40 12.24 -20.16
N ALA A 5 -14.57 11.87 -18.90
CA ALA A 5 -14.55 12.78 -17.78
C ALA A 5 -13.29 13.64 -17.92
N ARG A 6 -13.49 14.96 -18.12
CA ARG A 6 -12.41 15.91 -18.31
C ARG A 6 -11.60 15.92 -17.01
N LEU A 7 -10.46 15.21 -17.02
CA LEU A 7 -9.58 15.16 -15.86
C LEU A 7 -9.12 16.59 -15.56
N PRO A 8 -9.18 17.04 -14.29
CA PRO A 8 -8.84 18.40 -13.96
C PRO A 8 -7.38 18.69 -14.30
N GLU A 9 -7.10 19.91 -14.78
CA GLU A 9 -5.77 20.42 -15.12
C GLU A 9 -4.73 20.27 -13.97
N SER A 10 -5.18 19.99 -12.75
CA SER A 10 -4.35 19.78 -11.57
C SER A 10 -3.72 18.38 -11.48
N LEU A 11 -4.08 17.42 -12.34
CA LEU A 11 -3.57 16.05 -12.29
C LEU A 11 -2.02 15.96 -12.28
N PRO A 12 -1.27 16.78 -13.04
CA PRO A 12 0.20 16.76 -13.01
C PRO A 12 0.81 17.17 -11.66
N ARG A 13 0.03 17.87 -10.82
CA ARG A 13 0.44 18.30 -9.47
C ARG A 13 -0.03 17.34 -8.38
N LEU A 14 -0.77 16.29 -8.74
CA LEU A 14 -1.28 15.32 -7.79
C LEU A 14 -0.16 14.40 -7.32
N HIS A 15 0.05 14.35 -6.02
CA HIS A 15 0.94 13.40 -5.39
C HIS A 15 0.13 12.17 -4.96
N TYR A 16 0.17 11.13 -5.80
CA TYR A 16 -0.54 9.89 -5.54
C TYR A 16 0.26 8.68 -6.06
N PRO A 17 0.47 7.64 -5.23
CA PRO A 17 0.15 7.56 -3.80
C PRO A 17 0.93 8.60 -2.98
N ILE A 18 0.30 9.15 -1.94
CA ILE A 18 0.88 10.18 -1.08
C ILE A 18 1.72 9.56 0.04
N GLY A 19 2.84 10.20 0.35
CA GLY A 19 3.71 9.85 1.47
C GLY A 19 5.05 9.29 1.01
N LEU A 20 6.04 9.36 1.91
CA LEU A 20 7.33 8.70 1.71
C LEU A 20 7.20 7.16 1.82
N ASP A 21 8.07 6.44 1.11
CA ASP A 21 8.12 4.97 1.12
C ASP A 21 8.84 4.44 2.39
N LEU A 22 8.20 4.66 3.54
CA LEU A 22 8.72 4.27 4.87
C LEU A 22 8.19 2.91 5.35
N GLY A 23 7.18 2.37 4.67
CA GLY A 23 6.40 1.22 5.11
C GLY A 23 5.46 1.52 6.28
N GLY A 24 4.86 0.46 6.82
CA GLY A 24 3.95 0.51 7.98
C GLY A 24 2.52 0.90 7.61
N ASP A 25 1.56 0.09 8.09
CA ASP A 25 0.14 0.22 7.72
C ASP A 25 -0.72 0.86 8.83
N THR A 26 -0.08 1.41 9.86
CA THR A 26 -0.79 2.10 10.95
C THR A 26 -1.18 3.51 10.55
N PRO A 27 -2.27 4.08 11.10
CA PRO A 27 -2.61 5.49 10.85
C PRO A 27 -1.47 6.47 11.21
N ALA A 28 -0.72 6.18 12.26
CA ALA A 28 0.42 7.00 12.67
C ALA A 28 1.59 6.95 11.67
N SER A 29 1.93 5.76 11.13
CA SER A 29 2.97 5.64 10.10
C SER A 29 2.56 6.33 8.80
N VAL A 30 1.29 6.21 8.41
CA VAL A 30 0.75 6.92 7.24
C VAL A 30 0.82 8.43 7.45
N ALA A 31 0.40 8.94 8.61
CA ALA A 31 0.47 10.37 8.91
C ALA A 31 1.92 10.90 8.85
N LEU A 32 2.87 10.15 9.42
CA LEU A 32 4.29 10.49 9.36
C LEU A 32 4.81 10.52 7.92
N ALA A 33 4.46 9.53 7.09
CA ALA A 33 4.84 9.48 5.68
C ALA A 33 4.33 10.69 4.90
N ILE A 34 3.08 11.13 5.16
CA ILE A 34 2.47 12.31 4.52
C ILE A 34 3.22 13.58 4.92
N VAL A 35 3.42 13.82 6.22
CA VAL A 35 4.11 15.01 6.71
C VAL A 35 5.57 15.04 6.21
N GLY A 36 6.21 13.87 6.15
CA GLY A 36 7.56 13.72 5.58
C GLY A 36 7.61 14.12 4.10
N GLU A 37 6.63 13.72 3.30
CA GLU A 37 6.59 14.10 1.88
C GLU A 37 6.38 15.60 1.70
N ILE A 38 5.45 16.20 2.45
CA ILE A 38 5.21 17.65 2.41
C ILE A 38 6.50 18.41 2.76
N THR A 39 7.18 17.97 3.82
CA THR A 39 8.43 18.59 4.27
C THR A 39 9.53 18.43 3.22
N ALA A 40 9.71 17.25 2.63
CA ALA A 40 10.70 17.01 1.59
C ALA A 40 10.44 17.87 0.36
N TYR A 41 9.18 17.97 -0.08
CA TYR A 41 8.77 18.80 -1.20
C TYR A 41 9.08 20.28 -0.97
N LEU A 42 8.70 20.82 0.20
CA LEU A 42 8.96 22.22 0.56
C LEU A 42 10.46 22.55 0.70
N ASN A 43 11.30 21.55 0.98
CA ASN A 43 12.75 21.70 1.11
C ASN A 43 13.52 21.28 -0.15
N GLU A 44 12.83 21.08 -1.28
CA GLU A 44 13.43 20.65 -2.56
C GLU A 44 14.28 19.37 -2.43
N ARG A 45 13.82 18.42 -1.62
CA ARG A 45 14.45 17.11 -1.42
C ARG A 45 13.62 16.01 -2.06
N SER A 46 14.30 14.94 -2.49
CA SER A 46 13.66 13.78 -3.13
C SER A 46 12.72 13.02 -2.18
N GLY A 47 13.11 12.83 -0.92
CA GLY A 47 12.29 12.19 0.13
C GLY A 47 12.01 10.70 -0.04
N GLY A 48 12.12 10.14 -1.25
CA GLY A 48 11.69 8.75 -1.53
C GLY A 48 10.17 8.63 -1.57
N MET A 49 9.50 9.48 -2.34
CA MET A 49 8.03 9.55 -2.41
C MET A 49 7.41 8.31 -3.08
N LEU A 50 6.29 7.81 -2.53
CA LEU A 50 5.57 6.65 -3.04
C LEU A 50 5.09 6.80 -4.48
N LYS A 51 4.81 8.02 -4.94
CA LYS A 51 4.44 8.29 -6.35
C LYS A 51 5.49 7.86 -7.38
N TYR A 52 6.74 7.62 -6.95
CA TYR A 52 7.81 7.11 -7.82
C TYR A 52 8.00 5.59 -7.73
N ARG A 53 7.31 4.93 -6.80
CA ARG A 53 7.36 3.47 -6.64
C ARG A 53 6.66 2.79 -7.81
N LYS A 54 7.33 1.81 -8.42
CA LYS A 54 6.83 1.06 -9.60
C LYS A 54 6.02 -0.20 -9.23
N THR A 55 5.96 -0.55 -7.95
CA THR A 55 5.28 -1.73 -7.42
C THR A 55 4.08 -1.33 -6.55
N THR A 56 3.23 -2.29 -6.19
CA THR A 56 2.12 -2.06 -5.25
C THR A 56 2.64 -1.57 -3.91
N ILE A 57 1.89 -0.70 -3.23
CA ILE A 57 2.28 -0.19 -1.90
C ILE A 57 2.03 -1.20 -0.78
N HIS A 58 1.03 -2.07 -0.93
CA HIS A 58 0.75 -3.18 0.00
C HIS A 58 1.28 -4.50 -0.58
N GLN A 59 1.73 -5.39 0.31
CA GLN A 59 2.00 -6.78 -0.06
C GLN A 59 0.68 -7.50 -0.31
N VAL A 60 0.63 -8.32 -1.36
CA VAL A 60 -0.49 -9.23 -1.57
C VAL A 60 -0.38 -10.30 -0.48
N CYS A 61 -1.34 -10.33 0.43
CA CYS A 61 -1.52 -11.45 1.34
C CYS A 61 -2.08 -12.60 0.49
N GLU A 62 -1.22 -13.50 0.01
CA GLU A 62 -1.68 -14.80 -0.49
C GLU A 62 -2.46 -15.46 0.64
N PRO A 63 -3.73 -15.88 0.43
CA PRO A 63 -4.46 -16.61 1.45
C PRO A 63 -3.71 -17.92 1.68
N VAL A 64 -3.01 -18.02 2.81
CA VAL A 64 -2.46 -19.28 3.31
C VAL A 64 -3.62 -20.19 3.69
N HIS A 65 -4.14 -20.93 2.71
CA HIS A 65 -4.88 -22.15 2.99
C HIS A 65 -3.87 -23.18 3.48
N SER A 66 -3.72 -23.28 4.80
CA SER A 66 -3.05 -24.42 5.41
C SER A 66 -3.94 -25.65 5.23
N PRO A 67 -3.53 -26.69 4.48
CA PRO A 67 -4.13 -28.00 4.68
C PRO A 67 -3.66 -28.44 6.07
N ALA A 68 -4.60 -28.54 7.01
CA ALA A 68 -4.32 -28.97 8.37
C ALA A 68 -3.50 -30.28 8.34
N VAL A 69 -2.30 -30.23 8.91
CA VAL A 69 -1.57 -31.41 9.34
C VAL A 69 -2.05 -31.75 10.75
N GLY A 70 -2.66 -32.92 10.90
CA GLY A 70 -3.01 -33.55 12.18
C GLY A 70 -4.30 -34.37 12.02
N GLY A 71 -4.37 -35.66 12.33
CA GLY A 71 -3.41 -36.63 12.84
C GLY A 71 -4.16 -37.97 12.87
N LEU A 72 -3.41 -39.06 12.79
CA LEU A 72 -3.91 -40.42 12.99
C LEU A 72 -4.59 -40.52 14.37
N GLN A 73 -5.90 -40.76 14.43
CA GLN A 73 -6.57 -41.32 15.60
C GLN A 73 -7.38 -42.55 15.16
N ALA A 74 -6.88 -43.71 15.56
CA ALA A 74 -7.50 -45.01 15.43
C ALA A 74 -8.70 -45.20 16.39
N LYS A 75 -9.37 -46.36 16.24
CA LYS A 75 -10.45 -47.03 17.03
C LYS A 75 -11.83 -46.92 16.36
N MET A 76 -12.35 -47.97 15.72
CA MET A 76 -12.92 -49.25 16.23
C MET A 76 -14.29 -49.06 16.92
N GLU A 77 -15.20 -50.00 16.62
CA GLU A 77 -16.60 -50.21 17.10
C GLU A 77 -17.68 -49.72 16.11
N ALA A 78 -18.64 -50.53 15.63
CA ALA A 78 -19.00 -51.94 15.83
C ALA A 78 -19.71 -52.48 14.57
#